data_AF-A0A8D8WK25-F1
#
_entry.id   AF-A0A8D8WK25-F1
#
_cell.length_a   1.000
_cell.length_b   1.000
_cell.length_c   1.000
_cell.angle_alpha   90.00
_cell.angle_beta   90.00
_cell.angle_gamma   90.00
#
_symmetry.space_group_name_H-M   'P 1'
#
loop_
_entity.id
_entity.type
_entity.pdbx_description
1 polymer ?
#
loop_
_entity_poly.entity_id
_entity_poly.type
_entity_poly.pdbx_seq_one_letter_code
_entity_poly.pdbx_strand_id
1 'polypeptide(L)'
;MTNKADNFDPGAMMFGNFINYYQFHPPLERMKLLKSAIWQQMQLGDDEHIVCLDVGCNCGDLTESLYENLQSAFTQTSPTTSSSKQIQFLGIDIDSTLITRAIEKNNYENNIRFKSLDVMEHSAMEYLDSYLRDECQVKAKESELLDEKSLNIDHNKMKNIAEPIENTQSNTTDVKHPNGPQPRTSKKFDIVFCFSVTMWIHLNHGDQGLLDFLEKISSLGKYLVLENQLWKCYRNAQRRIVKNATKDKVICGEKEKGSNEKSLGIVCDSIECDNNGEDRTNSNRIESETNKKNIESKDNNRNRRENKDKQRKKSSEEVGFKYYHKLKIRSNVTQDIDSYLIDKCNARKLYESEANEWGRVITVYKII
;
A
#
# COMPACT_ATOMS: atom_id res chain seq x y z
N MET A 1 26.73 -29.94 -8.05
CA MET A 1 26.60 -28.52 -7.66
C MET A 1 25.12 -28.17 -7.69
N THR A 2 24.45 -28.26 -6.56
CA THR A 2 23.04 -27.87 -6.42
C THR A 2 23.00 -26.53 -5.71
N ASN A 3 22.59 -25.48 -6.43
CA ASN A 3 22.27 -24.18 -5.84
C ASN A 3 21.11 -24.39 -4.87
N LYS A 4 21.40 -24.53 -3.58
CA LYS A 4 20.43 -24.23 -2.53
C LYS A 4 20.22 -22.74 -2.61
N ALA A 5 19.10 -22.32 -3.19
CA ALA A 5 18.58 -20.98 -2.96
C ALA A 5 18.56 -20.78 -1.44
N ASP A 6 19.38 -19.85 -0.96
CA ASP A 6 19.46 -19.52 0.45
C ASP A 6 18.04 -19.28 0.96
N ASN A 7 17.69 -20.00 2.02
CA ASN A 7 16.38 -19.97 2.65
C ASN A 7 16.25 -18.62 3.38
N PHE A 8 16.00 -17.55 2.62
CA PHE A 8 15.86 -16.20 3.16
C PHE A 8 14.58 -16.11 4.00
N ASP A 9 14.74 -15.98 5.31
CA ASP A 9 13.67 -15.67 6.26
C ASP A 9 13.65 -14.15 6.45
N PRO A 10 12.71 -13.40 5.84
CA PRO A 10 12.63 -11.93 5.97
C PRO A 10 12.33 -11.46 7.40
N GLY A 11 12.17 -12.37 8.36
CA GLY A 11 11.78 -12.09 9.73
C GLY A 11 10.26 -11.97 9.90
N ALA A 12 9.85 -11.80 11.15
CA ALA A 12 8.45 -11.56 11.54
C ALA A 12 8.22 -10.06 11.68
N MET A 13 7.67 -9.42 10.64
CA MET A 13 7.32 -8.00 10.66
C MET A 13 5.81 -7.83 10.79
N MET A 14 5.36 -7.21 11.87
CA MET A 14 3.92 -7.03 12.16
C MET A 14 3.24 -6.10 11.14
N PHE A 15 3.93 -5.06 10.68
CA PHE A 15 3.36 -4.08 9.75
C PHE A 15 3.85 -4.26 8.32
N GLY A 16 4.59 -5.35 8.03
CA GLY A 16 5.12 -5.60 6.69
C GLY A 16 6.26 -4.67 6.27
N ASN A 17 6.84 -3.92 7.20
CA ASN A 17 7.96 -2.98 7.05
C ASN A 17 9.31 -3.71 6.79
N PHE A 18 9.35 -4.59 5.80
CA PHE A 18 10.55 -5.33 5.44
C PHE A 18 11.59 -4.41 4.78
N ILE A 19 12.79 -4.38 5.34
CA ILE A 19 13.94 -3.60 4.84
C ILE A 19 14.28 -3.95 3.38
N ASN A 20 14.20 -5.24 3.02
CA ASN A 20 14.59 -5.73 1.70
C ASN A 20 13.38 -6.00 0.78
N TYR A 21 12.23 -5.35 1.00
CA TYR A 21 11.00 -5.66 0.28
C TYR A 21 11.19 -5.71 -1.25
N TYR A 22 11.87 -4.71 -1.81
CA TYR A 22 12.07 -4.58 -3.26
C TYR A 22 13.16 -5.50 -3.84
N GLN A 23 14.00 -6.14 -3.01
CA GLN A 23 14.91 -7.19 -3.49
C GLN A 23 14.14 -8.46 -3.91
N PHE A 24 13.02 -8.74 -3.25
CA PHE A 24 12.15 -9.90 -3.57
C PHE A 24 10.97 -9.53 -4.45
N HIS A 25 10.60 -8.24 -4.45
CA HIS A 25 9.48 -7.72 -5.23
C HIS A 25 9.88 -6.45 -5.99
N PRO A 26 10.75 -6.58 -7.02
CA PRO A 26 11.26 -5.44 -7.75
C PRO A 26 10.15 -4.52 -8.29
N PRO A 27 10.31 -3.19 -8.25
CA PRO A 27 9.35 -2.24 -8.80
C PRO A 27 9.00 -2.49 -10.26
N LEU A 28 9.99 -2.94 -11.05
CA LEU A 28 9.86 -3.18 -12.49
C LEU A 28 8.67 -4.09 -12.84
N GLU A 29 8.43 -5.15 -12.06
CA GLU A 29 7.33 -6.08 -12.33
C GLU A 29 5.95 -5.47 -12.11
N ARG A 30 5.84 -4.43 -11.27
CA ARG A 30 4.62 -3.62 -11.12
C ARG A 30 4.51 -2.59 -12.23
N MET A 31 5.62 -1.97 -12.62
CA MET A 31 5.64 -1.00 -13.70
C MET A 31 5.19 -1.61 -15.04
N LYS A 32 5.44 -2.90 -15.29
CA LYS A 32 4.90 -3.62 -16.47
C LYS A 32 3.38 -3.64 -16.53
N LEU A 33 2.71 -3.62 -15.37
CA LEU A 33 1.24 -3.59 -15.27
C LEU A 33 0.69 -2.17 -15.40
N LEU A 34 1.48 -1.15 -15.06
CA LEU A 34 1.13 0.27 -15.19
C LEU A 34 1.44 0.80 -16.60
N LYS A 35 0.62 0.39 -17.57
CA LYS A 35 0.75 0.86 -18.96
C LYS A 35 0.35 2.33 -19.08
N SER A 36 0.98 3.06 -20.00
CA SER A 36 0.72 4.49 -20.23
C SER A 36 -0.75 4.82 -20.54
N ALA A 37 -1.48 3.88 -21.14
CA ALA A 37 -2.92 4.00 -21.40
C ALA A 37 -3.77 4.22 -20.13
N ILE A 38 -3.30 3.77 -18.96
CA ILE A 38 -3.99 4.00 -17.68
C ILE A 38 -4.07 5.49 -17.37
N TRP A 39 -2.97 6.21 -17.55
CA TRP A 39 -2.88 7.65 -17.29
C TRP A 39 -3.79 8.45 -18.21
N GLN A 40 -3.98 7.99 -19.44
CA GLN A 40 -4.89 8.60 -20.42
C GLN A 40 -6.36 8.40 -20.07
N GLN A 41 -6.71 7.32 -19.36
CA GLN A 41 -8.08 7.10 -18.87
C GLN A 41 -8.39 7.97 -17.64
N MET A 42 -7.36 8.37 -16.90
CA MET A 42 -7.51 9.37 -15.86
C MET A 42 -7.64 10.75 -16.52
N GLN A 43 -8.72 11.47 -16.22
CA GLN A 43 -8.93 12.84 -16.66
C GLN A 43 -8.04 13.80 -15.85
N LEU A 44 -6.72 13.62 -15.93
CA LEU A 44 -5.71 14.47 -15.33
C LEU A 44 -5.42 15.71 -16.22
N GLY A 45 -6.25 15.92 -17.24
CA GLY A 45 -5.96 16.70 -18.45
C GLY A 45 -5.77 18.20 -18.27
N ASP A 46 -6.54 18.84 -17.39
CA ASP A 46 -6.55 20.31 -17.31
C ASP A 46 -5.66 20.89 -16.20
N ASP A 47 -5.20 20.06 -15.26
CA ASP A 47 -4.37 20.51 -14.15
C ASP A 47 -2.88 20.56 -14.55
N GLU A 48 -2.26 21.74 -14.50
CA GLU A 48 -0.81 21.92 -14.69
C GLU A 48 0.03 21.25 -13.59
N HIS A 49 -0.58 20.95 -12.44
CA HIS A 49 0.08 20.39 -11.27
C HIS A 49 -0.66 19.14 -10.80
N ILE A 50 0.03 18.00 -10.75
CA ILE A 50 -0.46 16.72 -10.28
C ILE A 50 0.17 16.41 -8.92
N VAL A 51 -0.65 16.14 -7.91
CA VAL A 51 -0.19 15.79 -6.56
C VAL A 51 -0.63 14.36 -6.21
N CYS A 52 0.35 13.52 -5.93
CA CYS A 52 0.18 12.09 -5.67
C CYS A 52 0.49 11.75 -4.20
N LEU A 53 -0.20 10.75 -3.67
CA LEU A 53 0.08 10.13 -2.38
C LEU A 53 0.42 8.65 -2.58
N ASP A 54 1.52 8.17 -2.01
CA ASP A 54 1.88 6.75 -1.98
C ASP A 54 1.84 6.23 -0.53
N VAL A 55 0.81 5.43 -0.23
CA VAL A 55 0.58 4.85 1.11
C VAL A 55 1.37 3.56 1.25
N GLY A 56 2.23 3.49 2.26
CA GLY A 56 3.12 2.36 2.52
C GLY A 56 4.29 2.33 1.54
N CYS A 57 4.96 3.46 1.35
CA CYS A 57 6.04 3.62 0.36
C CYS A 57 7.28 2.75 0.65
N ASN A 58 7.41 2.19 1.87
CA ASN A 58 8.59 1.49 2.34
C ASN A 58 9.81 2.41 2.18
N CYS A 59 10.93 1.91 1.63
CA CYS A 59 12.10 2.72 1.32
C CYS A 59 11.94 3.58 0.05
N GLY A 60 10.78 3.67 -0.60
CA GLY A 60 10.54 4.62 -1.71
C GLY A 60 10.92 4.16 -3.12
N ASP A 61 11.43 2.94 -3.34
CA ASP A 61 11.88 2.48 -4.67
C ASP A 61 10.74 2.45 -5.71
N LEU A 62 9.54 2.01 -5.28
CA LEU A 62 8.35 2.04 -6.14
C LEU A 62 7.85 3.46 -6.36
N THR A 63 7.95 4.33 -5.36
CA THR A 63 7.53 5.73 -5.45
C THR A 63 8.32 6.48 -6.52
N GLU A 64 9.65 6.31 -6.57
CA GLU A 64 10.49 6.87 -7.65
C GLU A 64 10.10 6.30 -9.02
N SER A 65 9.89 4.98 -9.10
CA SER A 65 9.46 4.33 -10.36
C SER A 65 8.10 4.84 -10.85
N LEU A 66 7.16 5.08 -9.94
CA LEU A 66 5.84 5.65 -10.24
C LEU A 66 5.97 7.09 -10.77
N TYR A 67 6.80 7.90 -10.13
CA TYR A 67 7.09 9.26 -10.57
C TYR A 67 7.66 9.27 -11.99
N GLU A 68 8.70 8.48 -12.26
CA GLU A 68 9.33 8.37 -13.58
C GLU A 68 8.36 7.90 -14.67
N ASN A 69 7.53 6.90 -14.34
CA ASN A 69 6.52 6.38 -15.26
C ASN A 69 5.47 7.43 -15.61
N LEU A 70 4.98 8.16 -14.61
CA LEU A 70 3.97 9.22 -14.79
C LEU A 70 4.56 10.40 -15.57
N GLN A 71 5.78 10.84 -15.22
CA GLN A 71 6.50 11.89 -15.94
C GLN A 71 6.69 11.52 -17.42
N SER A 72 7.10 10.29 -17.71
CA SER A 72 7.29 9.80 -19.07
C SER A 72 6.00 9.81 -19.89
N ALA A 73 4.86 9.46 -19.27
CA ALA A 73 3.57 9.44 -19.93
C ALA A 73 3.10 10.84 -20.37
N PHE A 74 3.39 11.86 -19.56
CA PHE A 74 3.02 13.24 -19.88
C PHE A 74 3.99 13.93 -20.85
N THR A 75 5.28 13.57 -20.83
CA THR A 75 6.24 14.08 -21.82
C THR A 75 5.96 13.55 -23.24
N GLN A 76 5.46 12.31 -23.38
CA GLN A 76 5.22 11.69 -24.68
C GLN A 76 3.93 12.17 -25.38
N THR A 77 2.97 12.71 -24.63
CA THR A 77 1.62 13.01 -25.14
C THR A 77 1.42 14.46 -25.62
N SER A 78 2.34 15.37 -25.29
CA SER A 78 2.27 16.80 -25.67
C SER A 78 3.58 17.34 -26.28
N PRO A 79 3.88 17.06 -27.56
CA PRO A 79 4.99 17.71 -28.26
C PRO A 79 4.70 19.15 -28.71
N THR A 80 3.46 19.65 -28.56
CA THR A 80 3.00 20.94 -29.13
C THR A 80 2.52 21.99 -28.10
N THR A 81 2.51 21.68 -26.80
CA THR A 81 2.18 22.62 -25.71
C THR A 81 3.38 22.79 -24.79
N SER A 82 3.81 24.03 -24.58
CA SER A 82 5.08 24.39 -23.93
C SER A 82 5.12 24.27 -22.40
N SER A 83 4.08 23.80 -21.72
CA SER A 83 4.12 23.56 -20.27
C SER A 83 4.20 22.08 -19.94
N SER A 84 5.32 21.67 -19.34
CA SER A 84 5.43 20.35 -18.71
C SER A 84 4.58 20.37 -17.44
N LYS A 85 3.71 19.38 -17.25
CA LYS A 85 3.00 19.23 -15.97
C LYS A 85 4.03 19.07 -14.85
N GLN A 86 3.81 19.79 -13.75
CA GLN A 86 4.56 19.60 -12.51
C GLN A 86 3.95 18.40 -11.78
N ILE A 87 4.79 17.47 -11.32
CA ILE A 87 4.34 16.28 -10.60
C ILE A 87 5.00 16.29 -9.22
N GLN A 88 4.19 16.16 -8.18
CA GLN A 88 4.61 16.04 -6.78
C GLN A 88 4.10 14.72 -6.20
N PHE A 89 4.93 14.08 -5.39
CA PHE A 89 4.61 12.87 -4.64
C PHE A 89 4.87 13.09 -3.15
N LEU A 90 3.96 12.59 -2.34
CA LEU A 90 4.17 12.34 -0.93
C LEU A 90 4.16 10.82 -0.69
N GLY A 91 5.31 10.25 -0.33
CA GLY A 91 5.39 8.87 0.16
C GLY A 91 5.25 8.82 1.68
N ILE A 92 4.35 7.99 2.19
CA ILE A 92 4.18 7.76 3.63
C ILE A 92 4.41 6.31 4.02
N ASP A 93 5.04 6.10 5.17
CA ASP A 93 5.20 4.77 5.77
C ASP A 93 5.17 4.89 7.31
N ILE A 94 4.75 3.84 8.00
CA ILE A 94 4.71 3.82 9.46
C ILE A 94 6.12 3.74 10.06
N ASP A 95 7.08 3.14 9.34
CA ASP A 95 8.43 2.93 9.83
C ASP A 95 9.35 4.13 9.51
N SER A 96 9.73 4.87 10.54
CA SER A 96 10.62 6.03 10.41
C SER A 96 12.01 5.67 9.88
N THR A 97 12.51 4.46 10.12
CA THR A 97 13.82 4.02 9.62
C THR A 97 13.77 3.79 8.11
N LEU A 98 12.67 3.22 7.60
CA LEU A 98 12.47 3.07 6.15
C LEU A 98 12.33 4.44 5.48
N ILE A 99 11.62 5.37 6.12
CA ILE A 99 11.49 6.75 5.62
C ILE A 99 12.83 7.47 5.61
N THR A 100 13.66 7.35 6.65
CA THR A 100 15.02 7.92 6.62
C THR A 100 15.80 7.42 5.42
N ARG A 101 15.74 6.11 5.13
CA ARG A 101 16.39 5.53 3.94
C ARG A 101 15.80 6.02 2.63
N ALA A 102 14.48 6.20 2.58
CA ALA A 102 13.82 6.76 1.41
C ALA A 102 14.30 8.19 1.12
N ILE A 103 14.43 9.01 2.17
CA ILE A 103 14.97 10.37 2.06
C ILE A 103 16.43 10.36 1.62
N GLU A 104 17.28 9.55 2.27
CA GLU A 104 18.73 9.50 2.01
C GLU A 104 19.08 9.11 0.57
N LYS A 105 18.24 8.34 -0.12
CA LYS A 105 18.48 7.90 -1.49
C LYS A 105 17.66 8.65 -2.55
N ASN A 106 16.82 9.58 -2.13
CA ASN A 106 15.82 10.22 -2.98
C ASN A 106 16.49 10.96 -4.15
N ASN A 107 16.30 10.48 -5.37
CA ASN A 107 16.88 11.10 -6.56
C ASN A 107 16.11 12.34 -7.03
N TYR A 108 14.95 12.61 -6.43
CA TYR A 108 13.97 13.59 -6.88
C TYR A 108 13.47 14.47 -5.73
N GLU A 109 14.36 15.03 -4.91
CA GLU A 109 14.04 15.79 -3.69
C GLU A 109 13.05 16.96 -3.89
N ASN A 110 13.01 17.55 -5.09
CA ASN A 110 12.10 18.64 -5.43
C ASN A 110 10.68 18.16 -5.82
N ASN A 111 10.51 16.87 -6.09
CA ASN A 111 9.28 16.27 -6.61
C ASN A 111 8.71 15.20 -5.69
N ILE A 112 9.54 14.56 -4.87
CA ILE A 112 9.14 13.47 -4.00
C ILE A 112 9.54 13.84 -2.58
N ARG A 113 8.56 13.90 -1.68
CA ARG A 113 8.79 14.04 -0.23
C ARG A 113 8.36 12.76 0.46
N PHE A 114 9.07 12.41 1.54
CA PHE A 114 8.76 11.24 2.35
C PHE A 114 8.45 11.64 3.79
N LYS A 115 7.48 10.96 4.41
CA LYS A 115 7.08 11.23 5.79
C LYS A 115 6.73 9.94 6.54
N SER A 116 7.28 9.81 7.75
CA SER A 116 6.82 8.79 8.69
C SER A 116 5.45 9.18 9.23
N LEU A 117 4.46 8.36 8.94
CA LEU A 117 3.06 8.60 9.27
C LEU A 117 2.30 7.27 9.36
N ASP A 118 1.62 7.03 10.48
CA ASP A 118 0.63 5.96 10.57
C ASP A 118 -0.68 6.44 9.94
N VAL A 119 -1.02 5.90 8.78
CA VAL A 119 -2.24 6.25 8.05
C VAL A 119 -3.52 5.87 8.81
N MET A 120 -3.47 5.03 9.83
CA MET A 120 -4.65 4.69 10.66
C MET A 120 -4.91 5.69 11.77
N GLU A 121 -3.94 6.55 12.12
CA GLU A 121 -4.09 7.54 13.19
C GLU A 121 -4.90 8.76 12.74
N HIS A 122 -5.57 9.41 13.70
CA HIS A 122 -6.42 10.57 13.43
C HIS A 122 -5.61 11.77 12.94
N SER A 123 -4.42 11.97 13.53
CA SER A 123 -3.48 13.04 13.16
C SER A 123 -2.96 12.95 11.72
N ALA A 124 -3.05 11.78 11.09
CA ALA A 124 -2.65 11.61 9.70
C ALA A 124 -3.49 12.46 8.73
N MET A 125 -4.80 12.58 8.98
CA MET A 125 -5.66 13.42 8.13
C MET A 125 -5.27 14.90 8.23
N GLU A 126 -5.01 15.37 9.44
CA GLU A 126 -4.61 16.77 9.68
C GLU A 126 -3.32 17.11 8.93
N TYR A 127 -2.34 16.19 8.96
CA TYR A 127 -1.08 16.35 8.24
C TYR A 127 -1.29 16.35 6.71
N LEU A 128 -2.04 15.37 6.18
CA LEU A 128 -2.29 15.25 4.74
C LEU A 128 -3.07 16.45 4.19
N ASP A 129 -4.07 16.92 4.94
CA ASP A 129 -4.81 18.14 4.60
C ASP A 129 -3.90 19.38 4.63
N SER A 130 -2.95 19.43 5.57
CA SER A 130 -1.96 20.51 5.63
C SER A 130 -1.03 20.47 4.42
N TYR A 131 -0.51 19.30 4.08
CA TYR A 131 0.34 19.11 2.92
C TYR A 131 -0.35 19.58 1.63
N LEU A 132 -1.61 19.18 1.41
CA LEU A 132 -2.36 19.62 0.23
C LEU A 132 -2.60 21.14 0.19
N ARG A 133 -2.79 21.79 1.35
CA ARG A 133 -2.89 23.25 1.43
C ARG A 133 -1.56 23.92 1.08
N ASP A 134 -0.45 23.39 1.56
CA ASP A 134 0.88 23.96 1.27
C ASP A 134 1.21 23.84 -0.22
N GLU A 135 0.92 22.70 -0.85
CA GLU A 135 1.07 22.51 -2.30
C GLU A 135 0.11 23.39 -3.13
N CYS A 136 -1.00 23.88 -2.57
CA CYS A 136 -1.81 24.92 -3.22
C CYS A 136 -1.16 26.29 -3.17
N GLN A 137 -0.54 26.63 -2.04
CA GLN A 137 -0.01 27.97 -1.83
C GLN A 137 1.25 28.21 -2.67
N VAL A 138 2.06 27.17 -2.90
CA VAL A 138 3.17 27.23 -3.87
C VAL A 138 2.65 27.63 -5.25
N LYS A 139 1.55 27.02 -5.71
CA LYS A 139 0.89 27.35 -7.00
C LYS A 139 0.47 28.82 -7.08
N ALA A 140 -0.20 29.35 -6.04
CA ALA A 140 -0.69 30.72 -6.04
C ALA A 140 0.45 31.75 -6.12
N LYS A 141 1.54 31.50 -5.38
CA LYS A 141 2.72 32.38 -5.37
C LYS A 141 3.48 32.33 -6.69
N GLU A 142 3.64 31.16 -7.31
CA GLU A 142 4.29 31.03 -8.62
C GLU A 142 3.47 31.72 -9.72
N SER A 143 2.14 31.62 -9.70
CA SER A 143 1.29 32.35 -10.65
C SER A 143 1.37 33.87 -10.46
N GLU A 144 1.35 34.37 -9.22
CA GLU A 144 1.48 35.81 -8.93
C GLU A 144 2.84 36.37 -9.41
N LEU A 145 3.94 35.65 -9.18
CA LEU A 145 5.28 36.03 -9.63
C LEU A 145 5.44 36.03 -11.17
N LEU A 146 4.70 35.17 -11.89
CA LEU A 146 4.67 35.13 -13.35
C LEU A 146 3.86 36.29 -13.93
N ASP A 147 2.75 36.66 -13.30
CA ASP A 147 1.93 37.80 -13.70
C ASP A 147 2.68 39.13 -13.46
N GLU A 148 3.37 39.29 -12.33
CA GLU A 148 4.21 40.47 -12.06
C GLU A 148 5.39 40.61 -13.05
N LYS A 149 5.98 39.50 -13.48
CA LYS A 149 7.05 39.50 -14.49
C LYS A 149 6.51 39.83 -15.89
N SER A 150 5.31 39.36 -16.23
CA SER A 150 4.64 39.66 -17.49
C SER A 150 4.32 41.16 -17.62
N LEU A 151 3.86 41.79 -16.53
CA LEU A 151 3.61 43.25 -16.49
C LEU A 151 4.89 44.08 -16.61
N ASN A 152 6.00 43.60 -16.03
CA ASN A 152 7.30 44.28 -16.12
C ASN A 152 7.98 44.18 -17.49
N ILE A 153 7.64 43.18 -18.31
CA ILE A 153 8.16 43.06 -19.68
C ILE A 153 7.49 44.08 -20.62
N ASP A 154 6.22 44.43 -20.38
CA ASP A 154 5.50 45.45 -21.15
C ASP A 154 5.91 46.90 -20.77
N HIS A 155 6.37 47.14 -19.54
CA HIS A 155 6.81 48.47 -19.10
C HIS A 155 8.10 48.98 -19.76
N ASN A 156 8.89 48.12 -20.41
CA ASN A 156 10.06 48.56 -21.17
C ASN A 156 9.74 49.02 -22.61
N LYS A 157 8.47 49.08 -23.02
CA LYS A 157 8.05 49.57 -24.35
C LYS A 157 7.15 50.81 -24.36
N MET A 158 6.85 51.42 -23.22
CA MET A 158 6.14 52.72 -23.19
C MET A 158 6.84 53.72 -22.26
N LYS A 159 7.95 54.28 -22.74
CA LYS A 159 8.35 55.65 -22.35
C LYS A 159 7.73 56.62 -23.34
N ASN A 160 6.73 57.37 -22.87
CA ASN A 160 6.41 58.76 -23.19
C ASN A 160 4.90 58.98 -23.09
N ILE A 161 4.47 59.62 -22.01
CA ILE A 161 3.78 60.92 -21.98
C ILE A 161 3.41 61.12 -20.49
N ALA A 162 4.08 62.08 -19.86
CA ALA A 162 3.74 62.56 -18.54
C ALA A 162 2.76 63.72 -18.69
N GLU A 163 1.63 63.69 -17.97
CA GLU A 163 0.97 64.90 -17.47
C GLU A 163 0.39 64.63 -16.07
N PRO A 164 0.44 65.61 -15.15
CA PRO A 164 0.01 65.46 -13.76
C PRO A 164 -1.44 65.89 -13.58
N ILE A 165 -2.24 65.13 -12.84
CA ILE A 165 -3.52 65.61 -12.32
C ILE A 165 -3.62 65.31 -10.83
N GLU A 166 -4.00 66.36 -10.12
CA GLU A 166 -4.02 66.56 -8.68
C GLU A 166 -5.07 65.74 -7.92
N ASN A 167 -4.72 65.47 -6.66
CA ASN A 167 -5.54 65.27 -5.46
C ASN A 167 -7.07 65.44 -5.58
N THR A 168 -7.81 64.47 -5.06
CA THR A 168 -8.98 64.77 -4.21
C THR A 168 -9.14 63.70 -3.12
N GLN A 169 -9.38 64.18 -1.90
CA GLN A 169 -9.44 63.47 -0.63
C GLN A 169 -10.70 62.62 -0.45
N SER A 170 -10.52 61.55 0.32
CA SER A 170 -11.42 60.89 1.29
C SER A 170 -12.93 61.05 1.16
N ASN A 171 -13.65 59.92 1.18
CA ASN A 171 -14.81 59.76 2.03
C ASN A 171 -14.93 58.32 2.55
N THR A 172 -14.77 58.20 3.86
CA THR A 172 -15.12 57.07 4.72
C THR A 172 -16.63 56.87 4.74
N THR A 173 -17.11 55.64 4.51
CA THR A 173 -18.34 55.15 5.15
C THR A 173 -18.22 53.66 5.42
N ASP A 174 -18.30 53.33 6.71
CA ASP A 174 -18.49 52.00 7.26
C ASP A 174 -19.71 51.30 6.65
N VAL A 175 -19.49 50.14 6.02
CA VAL A 175 -20.55 49.15 5.79
C VAL A 175 -20.05 47.76 6.18
N LYS A 176 -20.31 47.45 7.45
CA LYS A 176 -20.79 46.16 8.00
C LYS A 176 -20.34 44.89 7.27
N HIS A 177 -19.43 44.15 7.92
CA HIS A 177 -19.24 42.71 7.75
C HIS A 177 -20.57 41.95 7.92
N PRO A 178 -20.87 41.04 6.98
CA PRO A 178 -21.12 39.66 7.40
C PRO A 178 -20.44 38.63 6.46
N ASN A 179 -20.34 37.39 6.95
CA ASN A 179 -19.78 36.18 6.32
C ASN A 179 -18.26 36.05 6.57
N GLY A 180 -17.80 35.44 7.67
CA GLY A 180 -17.96 34.01 7.96
C GLY A 180 -17.14 33.20 6.96
N PRO A 181 -16.21 32.30 7.37
CA PRO A 181 -15.34 31.60 6.42
C PRO A 181 -16.18 30.79 5.42
N GLN A 182 -16.27 31.29 4.19
CA GLN A 182 -16.89 30.62 3.04
C GLN A 182 -15.98 29.46 2.58
N PRO A 183 -16.55 28.44 1.91
CA PRO A 183 -16.32 27.03 2.21
C PRO A 183 -14.94 26.53 1.79
N ARG A 184 -14.30 25.76 2.68
CA ARG A 184 -13.14 24.93 2.34
C ARG A 184 -13.58 23.88 1.31
N THR A 185 -13.44 24.16 0.02
CA THR A 185 -13.32 23.08 -0.94
C THR A 185 -12.00 22.40 -0.63
N SER A 186 -12.05 21.34 0.19
CA SER A 186 -10.86 20.58 0.54
C SER A 186 -10.23 20.07 -0.75
N LYS A 187 -8.98 20.45 -1.03
CA LYS A 187 -8.25 19.89 -2.15
C LYS A 187 -8.01 18.41 -1.84
N LYS A 188 -8.08 17.58 -2.88
CA LYS A 188 -7.75 16.16 -2.83
C LYS A 188 -6.43 15.91 -3.56
N PHE A 189 -5.77 14.81 -3.26
CA PHE A 189 -4.73 14.26 -4.13
C PHE A 189 -5.36 13.91 -5.49
N ASP A 190 -4.59 14.06 -6.55
CA ASP A 190 -5.01 13.60 -7.87
C ASP A 190 -5.02 12.07 -7.91
N ILE A 191 -3.96 11.45 -7.40
CA ILE A 191 -3.82 9.99 -7.37
C ILE A 191 -3.36 9.55 -5.97
N VAL A 192 -4.07 8.57 -5.41
CA VAL A 192 -3.64 7.83 -4.22
C VAL A 192 -3.22 6.43 -4.66
N PHE A 193 -1.97 6.08 -4.40
CA PHE A 193 -1.41 4.75 -4.61
C PHE A 193 -1.41 3.98 -3.29
N CYS A 194 -1.84 2.72 -3.33
CA CYS A 194 -1.82 1.83 -2.18
C CYS A 194 -1.46 0.41 -2.67
N PHE A 195 -0.14 0.16 -2.73
CA PHE A 195 0.42 -1.09 -3.23
C PHE A 195 0.78 -2.03 -2.09
N SER A 196 0.16 -3.21 -2.02
CA SER A 196 0.53 -4.23 -1.04
C SER A 196 0.43 -3.77 0.43
N VAL A 197 -0.51 -2.88 0.77
CA VAL A 197 -0.74 -2.39 2.14
C VAL A 197 -2.00 -2.99 2.79
N THR A 198 -3.07 -3.22 2.02
CA THR A 198 -4.39 -3.60 2.54
C THR A 198 -4.35 -4.83 3.44
N MET A 199 -3.52 -5.83 3.10
CA MET A 199 -3.32 -7.01 3.96
C MET A 199 -2.80 -6.67 5.36
N TRP A 200 -1.82 -5.77 5.47
CA TRP A 200 -1.20 -5.45 6.76
C TRP A 200 -2.16 -4.65 7.65
N ILE A 201 -2.92 -3.73 7.04
CA ILE A 201 -4.01 -3.04 7.73
C ILE A 201 -5.03 -4.05 8.23
N HIS A 202 -5.48 -4.95 7.36
CA HIS A 202 -6.51 -5.93 7.69
C HIS A 202 -6.09 -6.89 8.80
N LEU A 203 -4.84 -7.37 8.78
CA LEU A 203 -4.29 -8.25 9.82
C LEU A 203 -4.18 -7.56 11.18
N ASN A 204 -3.82 -6.27 11.22
CA ASN A 204 -3.57 -5.52 12.45
C ASN A 204 -4.82 -4.84 13.01
N HIS A 205 -5.81 -4.51 12.19
CA HIS A 205 -7.00 -3.74 12.57
C HIS A 205 -8.34 -4.46 12.32
N GLY A 206 -8.31 -5.67 11.75
CA GLY A 206 -9.50 -6.47 11.50
C GLY A 206 -10.32 -6.00 10.30
N ASP A 207 -11.46 -6.66 10.05
CA ASP A 207 -12.33 -6.31 8.91
C ASP A 207 -12.72 -4.82 8.96
N GLN A 208 -13.17 -4.33 10.13
CA GLN A 208 -13.58 -2.93 10.28
C GLN A 208 -12.43 -1.96 9.98
N GLY A 209 -11.22 -2.23 10.48
CA GLY A 209 -10.08 -1.37 10.18
C GLY A 209 -9.69 -1.36 8.70
N LEU A 210 -9.88 -2.47 7.98
CA LEU A 210 -9.74 -2.47 6.52
C LEU A 210 -10.79 -1.57 5.86
N LEU A 211 -12.05 -1.66 6.28
CA LEU A 211 -13.13 -0.83 5.73
C LEU A 211 -12.89 0.66 6.02
N ASP A 212 -12.57 1.02 7.26
CA ASP A 212 -12.24 2.40 7.66
C ASP A 212 -11.06 2.95 6.85
N PHE A 213 -10.04 2.12 6.62
CA PHE A 213 -8.89 2.47 5.80
C PHE A 213 -9.28 2.74 4.33
N LEU A 214 -10.14 1.89 3.74
CA LEU A 214 -10.61 2.07 2.37
C LEU A 214 -11.43 3.34 2.21
N GLU A 215 -12.30 3.66 3.17
CA GLU A 215 -13.03 4.93 3.20
C GLU A 215 -12.06 6.12 3.27
N LYS A 216 -11.09 6.04 4.18
CA LYS A 216 -10.07 7.08 4.38
C LYS A 216 -9.29 7.36 3.10
N ILE A 217 -8.66 6.35 2.48
CA ILE A 217 -7.85 6.56 1.27
C ILE A 217 -8.70 6.96 0.05
N SER A 218 -9.96 6.52 -0.03
CA SER A 218 -10.88 6.95 -1.08
C SER A 218 -11.27 8.42 -0.92
N SER A 219 -11.42 8.90 0.32
CA SER A 219 -11.75 10.32 0.58
C SER A 219 -10.62 11.28 0.21
N LEU A 220 -9.36 10.80 0.25
CA LEU A 220 -8.16 11.60 0.04
C LEU A 220 -7.88 11.94 -1.43
N GLY A 221 -8.38 11.14 -2.39
CA GLY A 221 -7.98 11.21 -3.80
C GLY A 221 -9.12 11.38 -4.81
N LYS A 222 -8.80 11.86 -6.01
CA LYS A 222 -9.68 11.77 -7.20
C LYS A 222 -9.63 10.35 -7.79
N TYR A 223 -8.43 9.77 -7.86
CA TYR A 223 -8.19 8.40 -8.31
C TYR A 223 -7.51 7.58 -7.21
N LEU A 224 -7.88 6.30 -7.13
CA LEU A 224 -7.27 5.33 -6.22
C LEU A 224 -6.71 4.17 -7.03
N VAL A 225 -5.43 3.87 -6.85
CA VAL A 225 -4.71 2.77 -7.51
C VAL A 225 -4.33 1.74 -6.45
N LEU A 226 -4.88 0.53 -6.58
CA LEU A 226 -4.73 -0.54 -5.59
C LEU A 226 -4.00 -1.76 -6.16
N GLU A 227 -3.17 -2.36 -5.31
CA GLU A 227 -2.70 -3.73 -5.46
C GLU A 227 -3.01 -4.52 -4.17
N ASN A 228 -4.03 -5.37 -4.23
CA ASN A 228 -4.45 -6.20 -3.10
C ASN A 228 -3.67 -7.52 -3.05
N GLN A 229 -3.16 -7.91 -1.87
CA GLN A 229 -2.56 -9.22 -1.72
C GLN A 229 -3.61 -10.33 -1.52
N LEU A 230 -3.36 -11.46 -2.16
CA LEU A 230 -4.19 -12.66 -2.06
C LEU A 230 -4.17 -13.27 -0.65
N TRP A 231 -5.22 -14.02 -0.29
CA TRP A 231 -5.32 -14.72 1.00
C TRP A 231 -4.14 -15.66 1.31
N LYS A 232 -3.47 -16.20 0.29
CA LYS A 232 -2.24 -17.00 0.48
C LYS A 232 -1.16 -16.21 1.24
N CYS A 233 -1.07 -14.90 1.01
CA CYS A 233 -0.11 -14.01 1.67
C CYS A 233 -0.45 -13.81 3.16
N TYR A 234 -1.74 -13.70 3.50
CA TYR A 234 -2.21 -13.61 4.89
C TYR A 234 -1.78 -14.84 5.70
N ARG A 235 -2.01 -16.04 5.16
CA ARG A 235 -1.60 -17.30 5.80
C ARG A 235 -0.09 -17.35 6.01
N ASN A 236 0.68 -16.91 5.04
CA ASN A 236 2.15 -16.89 5.12
C ASN A 236 2.66 -15.87 6.13
N ALA A 237 2.05 -14.68 6.22
CA ALA A 237 2.38 -13.69 7.24
C ALA A 237 2.09 -14.24 8.65
N GLN A 238 0.88 -14.76 8.90
CA GLN A 238 0.52 -15.35 10.19
C GLN A 238 1.46 -16.49 10.58
N ARG A 239 1.78 -17.40 9.66
CA ARG A 239 2.71 -18.51 9.92
C ARG A 239 4.10 -18.02 10.32
N ARG A 240 4.61 -16.96 9.69
CA ARG A 240 5.92 -16.37 10.02
C ARG A 240 5.94 -15.78 11.43
N ILE A 241 4.91 -15.01 11.82
CA ILE A 241 4.81 -14.46 13.18
C ILE A 241 4.76 -15.58 14.22
N VAL A 242 3.88 -16.58 14.01
CA VAL A 242 3.75 -17.72 14.93
C VAL A 242 5.07 -18.48 15.07
N LYS A 243 5.73 -18.79 13.95
CA LYS A 243 6.99 -19.54 13.96
C LYS A 243 8.08 -18.79 14.73
N ASN A 244 8.23 -17.49 14.50
CA ASN A 244 9.27 -16.72 15.19
C ASN A 244 8.99 -16.59 16.69
N ALA A 245 7.75 -16.32 17.09
CA ALA A 245 7.39 -16.31 18.51
C ALA A 245 7.57 -17.69 19.20
N THR A 246 7.43 -18.79 18.46
CA THR A 246 7.75 -20.13 19.01
C THR A 246 9.25 -20.39 19.11
N LYS A 247 10.08 -19.86 18.19
CA LYS A 247 11.55 -19.94 18.30
C LYS A 247 12.03 -19.21 19.55
N ASP A 248 11.50 -18.01 19.80
CA ASP A 248 11.88 -17.19 20.97
C ASP A 248 11.53 -17.88 22.29
N LYS A 249 10.36 -18.53 22.37
CA LYS A 249 9.96 -19.32 23.56
C LYS A 249 10.88 -20.52 23.82
N VAL A 250 11.40 -21.17 22.78
CA VAL A 250 12.37 -22.28 22.93
C VAL A 250 13.72 -21.76 23.42
N ILE A 251 14.23 -20.66 22.84
CA ILE A 251 15.51 -20.06 23.20
C ILE A 251 15.49 -19.50 24.63
N CYS A 252 14.39 -18.87 25.05
CA CYS A 252 14.23 -18.37 26.43
C CYS A 252 14.03 -19.51 27.45
N GLY A 253 13.40 -20.62 27.06
CA GLY A 253 13.15 -21.78 27.93
C GLY A 253 14.38 -22.66 28.22
N GLU A 254 15.41 -22.60 27.37
CA GLU A 254 16.67 -23.33 27.57
C GLU A 254 17.60 -22.69 28.62
N LYS A 255 17.37 -21.42 29.01
CA LYS A 255 18.16 -20.76 30.07
C LYS A 255 17.74 -21.14 31.50
N GLU A 256 16.62 -21.84 31.68
CA GLU A 256 16.11 -22.21 33.02
C GLU A 256 16.11 -23.71 33.34
N LYS A 257 16.68 -24.57 32.49
CA LYS A 257 16.79 -26.00 32.83
C LYS A 257 18.22 -26.51 32.65
N GLY A 258 18.91 -26.63 33.78
CA GLY A 258 20.13 -27.41 33.88
C GLY A 258 19.90 -28.83 33.37
N SER A 259 20.85 -29.29 32.54
CA SER A 259 21.24 -30.69 32.33
C SER A 259 20.12 -31.72 32.22
N ASN A 260 19.71 -32.04 30.98
CA ASN A 260 19.88 -33.39 30.42
C ASN A 260 19.42 -33.43 28.96
N GLU A 261 20.35 -33.80 28.08
CA GLU A 261 20.13 -34.00 26.66
C GLU A 261 19.05 -35.06 26.40
N LYS A 262 18.15 -34.75 25.45
CA LYS A 262 17.65 -35.70 24.46
C LYS A 262 17.17 -34.93 23.22
N SER A 263 18.01 -34.97 22.19
CA SER A 263 17.72 -34.56 20.82
C SER A 263 16.36 -35.10 20.35
N LEU A 264 15.42 -34.20 20.07
CA LEU A 264 14.21 -34.48 19.31
C LEU A 264 14.35 -33.78 17.95
N GLY A 265 14.86 -34.53 16.97
CA GLY A 265 14.90 -34.11 15.58
C GLY A 265 13.49 -33.81 15.07
N ILE A 266 13.24 -32.57 14.71
CA ILE A 266 12.04 -32.17 13.98
C ILE A 266 12.36 -32.33 12.49
N VAL A 267 11.84 -33.41 11.91
CA VAL A 267 11.83 -33.65 10.46
C VAL A 267 11.02 -32.53 9.80
N CYS A 268 11.64 -31.88 8.82
CA CYS A 268 11.02 -30.90 7.94
C CYS A 268 10.32 -31.67 6.81
N ASP A 269 9.02 -31.89 6.91
CA ASP A 269 8.23 -32.39 5.79
C ASP A 269 8.02 -31.24 4.80
N SER A 270 8.76 -31.29 3.70
CA SER A 270 8.42 -30.64 2.44
C SER A 270 7.10 -31.21 1.96
N ILE A 271 6.01 -30.45 2.07
CA ILE A 271 4.74 -30.81 1.43
C ILE A 271 4.82 -30.33 -0.01
N GLU A 272 5.05 -31.30 -0.91
CA GLU A 272 4.87 -31.16 -2.35
C GLU A 272 3.42 -30.77 -2.67
N CYS A 273 3.28 -29.91 -3.66
CA CYS A 273 2.00 -29.45 -4.18
C CYS A 273 1.36 -30.57 -5.00
N ASP A 274 0.13 -30.93 -4.67
CA ASP A 274 -0.73 -31.80 -5.47
C ASP A 274 -0.88 -31.25 -6.90
N ASN A 275 -0.37 -31.98 -7.88
CA ASN A 275 -0.79 -31.88 -9.28
C ASN A 275 -1.63 -33.11 -9.61
N ASN A 276 -2.91 -32.87 -9.91
CA ASN A 276 -3.80 -33.87 -10.47
C ASN A 276 -3.29 -34.30 -11.86
N GLY A 277 -3.12 -35.60 -12.05
CA GLY A 277 -2.93 -36.26 -13.35
C GLY A 277 -3.43 -37.69 -13.24
N GLU A 278 -4.54 -37.96 -13.93
CA GLU A 278 -5.10 -39.30 -14.11
C GLU A 278 -4.07 -40.20 -14.81
N ASP A 279 -3.86 -41.42 -14.32
CA ASP A 279 -3.86 -42.57 -15.20
C ASP A 279 -4.08 -43.90 -14.49
N ARG A 280 -4.85 -44.76 -15.14
CA ARG A 280 -5.24 -46.10 -14.70
C ARG A 280 -4.06 -47.05 -14.86
N THR A 281 -3.86 -47.98 -13.93
CA THR A 281 -3.73 -49.41 -14.25
C THR A 281 -3.70 -50.29 -12.98
N ASN A 282 -4.28 -51.46 -13.19
CA ASN A 282 -4.64 -52.52 -12.28
C ASN A 282 -3.41 -53.37 -11.87
N SER A 283 -3.29 -53.76 -10.59
CA SER A 283 -2.87 -55.14 -10.26
C SER A 283 -3.13 -55.51 -8.81
N ASN A 284 -3.81 -56.64 -8.66
CA ASN A 284 -4.12 -57.40 -7.45
C ASN A 284 -2.88 -57.69 -6.58
N ARG A 285 -3.02 -57.67 -5.24
CA ARG A 285 -2.64 -58.85 -4.41
C ARG A 285 -3.09 -58.77 -2.94
N ILE A 286 -3.97 -59.72 -2.58
CA ILE A 286 -4.07 -60.51 -1.34
C ILE A 286 -4.40 -59.77 -0.03
N GLU A 287 -5.67 -59.92 0.37
CA GLU A 287 -6.12 -59.85 1.75
C GLU A 287 -5.52 -61.00 2.58
N SER A 288 -5.02 -60.70 3.77
CA SER A 288 -4.96 -61.67 4.86
C SER A 288 -5.29 -61.01 6.19
N GLU A 289 -6.07 -61.77 6.95
CA GLU A 289 -6.79 -61.42 8.17
C GLU A 289 -5.88 -60.95 9.30
N THR A 290 -6.01 -59.70 9.72
CA THR A 290 -5.62 -59.25 11.08
C THR A 290 -6.62 -58.21 11.60
N ASN A 291 -7.87 -58.65 11.75
CA ASN A 291 -8.97 -57.82 12.24
C ASN A 291 -9.24 -58.15 13.72
N LYS A 292 -8.68 -57.35 14.64
CA LYS A 292 -9.23 -57.02 15.99
C LYS A 292 -8.31 -56.19 16.90
N LYS A 293 -7.04 -55.93 16.56
CA LYS A 293 -6.16 -55.00 17.32
C LYS A 293 -5.98 -53.61 16.67
N ASN A 294 -6.60 -53.37 15.51
CA ASN A 294 -6.40 -52.15 14.71
C ASN A 294 -7.49 -51.07 14.86
N ILE A 295 -8.48 -51.27 15.73
CA ILE A 295 -9.56 -50.29 15.95
C ILE A 295 -9.18 -49.34 17.10
N GLU A 296 -8.71 -49.86 18.25
CA GLU A 296 -8.26 -49.03 19.38
C GLU A 296 -6.99 -48.21 19.08
N SER A 297 -6.09 -48.69 18.21
CA SER A 297 -4.87 -47.97 17.83
C SER A 297 -5.12 -46.84 16.82
N LYS A 298 -6.17 -46.96 16.00
CA LYS A 298 -6.61 -45.91 15.06
C LYS A 298 -7.35 -44.80 15.78
N ASP A 299 -8.22 -45.13 16.73
CA ASP A 299 -8.94 -44.12 17.53
C ASP A 299 -8.01 -43.34 18.47
N ASN A 300 -7.02 -44.01 19.08
CA ASN A 300 -6.00 -43.32 19.89
C ASN A 300 -5.12 -42.37 19.06
N ASN A 301 -4.76 -42.75 17.83
CA ASN A 301 -4.01 -41.87 16.93
C ASN A 301 -4.86 -40.70 16.40
N ARG A 302 -6.15 -40.93 16.14
CA ARG A 302 -7.10 -39.90 15.72
C ARG A 302 -7.33 -38.88 16.85
N ASN A 303 -7.60 -39.34 18.06
CA ASN A 303 -7.75 -38.50 19.25
C ASN A 303 -6.46 -37.71 19.57
N ARG A 304 -5.28 -38.31 19.35
CA ARG A 304 -3.99 -37.63 19.56
C ARG A 304 -3.69 -36.59 18.48
N ARG A 305 -4.09 -36.82 17.22
CA ARG A 305 -4.03 -35.83 16.14
C ARG A 305 -5.01 -34.67 16.39
N GLU A 306 -6.26 -34.98 16.73
CA GLU A 306 -7.27 -33.98 17.05
C GLU A 306 -6.89 -33.13 18.27
N ASN A 307 -6.31 -33.73 19.32
CA ASN A 307 -5.82 -32.98 20.47
C ASN A 307 -4.59 -32.12 20.13
N LYS A 308 -3.67 -32.60 19.28
CA LYS A 308 -2.55 -31.80 18.77
C LYS A 308 -3.03 -30.64 17.88
N ASP A 309 -4.04 -30.85 17.06
CA ASP A 309 -4.62 -29.81 16.19
C ASP A 309 -5.41 -28.78 17.00
N LYS A 310 -6.15 -29.20 18.03
CA LYS A 310 -6.80 -28.30 19.00
C LYS A 310 -5.77 -27.48 19.78
N GLN A 311 -4.67 -28.10 20.21
CA GLN A 311 -3.60 -27.42 20.95
C GLN A 311 -2.81 -26.45 20.04
N ARG A 312 -2.54 -26.81 18.78
CA ARG A 312 -1.96 -25.93 17.76
C ARG A 312 -2.86 -24.74 17.42
N LYS A 313 -4.17 -24.96 17.30
CA LYS A 313 -5.16 -23.87 17.10
C LYS A 313 -5.14 -22.91 18.28
N LYS A 314 -5.22 -23.41 19.51
CA LYS A 314 -5.17 -22.58 20.73
C LYS A 314 -3.87 -21.76 20.84
N SER A 315 -2.70 -22.36 20.57
CA SER A 315 -1.44 -21.61 20.59
C SER A 315 -1.34 -20.56 19.47
N SER A 316 -1.98 -20.80 18.32
CA SER A 316 -2.01 -19.84 17.20
C SER A 316 -3.01 -18.71 17.38
N GLU A 317 -3.97 -18.85 18.30
CA GLU A 317 -4.91 -17.78 18.68
C GLU A 317 -4.29 -16.84 19.72
N GLU A 318 -3.43 -17.35 20.60
CA GLU A 318 -2.66 -16.54 21.57
C GLU A 318 -1.40 -15.90 20.97
N VAL A 319 -0.89 -16.43 19.84
CA VAL A 319 0.35 -16.00 19.19
C VAL A 319 0.08 -15.66 17.74
N GLY A 320 0.35 -14.42 17.31
CA GLY A 320 0.14 -13.96 15.93
C GLY A 320 -0.62 -12.65 15.82
N PHE A 321 -1.23 -12.41 14.67
CA PHE A 321 -2.08 -11.24 14.45
C PHE A 321 -3.38 -11.32 15.24
N LYS A 322 -3.65 -10.30 16.05
CA LYS A 322 -4.81 -10.20 16.96
C LYS A 322 -6.14 -10.53 16.28
N TYR A 323 -6.33 -10.11 15.03
CA TYR A 323 -7.59 -10.25 14.32
C TYR A 323 -7.64 -11.44 13.36
N TYR A 324 -6.53 -12.14 13.09
CA TYR A 324 -6.45 -13.13 12.00
C TYR A 324 -7.56 -14.19 12.02
N HIS A 325 -7.82 -14.78 13.19
CA HIS A 325 -8.87 -15.80 13.32
C HIS A 325 -10.29 -15.23 13.33
N LYS A 326 -10.44 -13.93 13.54
CA LYS A 326 -11.71 -13.19 13.57
C LYS A 326 -12.11 -12.58 12.22
N LEU A 327 -11.17 -12.51 11.27
CA LEU A 327 -11.44 -11.94 9.93
C LEU A 327 -12.57 -12.70 9.24
N LYS A 328 -13.49 -11.98 8.62
CA LYS A 328 -14.57 -12.53 7.79
C LYS A 328 -14.25 -12.37 6.31
N ILE A 329 -13.58 -11.27 5.94
CA ILE A 329 -13.08 -11.03 4.59
C ILE A 329 -11.87 -11.95 4.38
N ARG A 330 -12.01 -13.01 3.56
CA ARG A 330 -10.98 -14.07 3.44
C ARG A 330 -10.71 -14.53 2.01
N SER A 331 -11.47 -15.51 1.52
CA SER A 331 -11.15 -16.20 0.26
C SER A 331 -11.23 -15.28 -0.95
N ASN A 332 -12.08 -14.24 -0.89
CA ASN A 332 -12.34 -13.31 -1.98
C ASN A 332 -11.99 -11.87 -1.60
N VAL A 333 -10.91 -11.64 -0.83
CA VAL A 333 -10.50 -10.31 -0.34
C VAL A 333 -10.55 -9.24 -1.45
N THR A 334 -10.05 -9.52 -2.65
CA THR A 334 -10.09 -8.57 -3.77
C THR A 334 -11.52 -8.18 -4.13
N GLN A 335 -12.41 -9.17 -4.30
CA GLN A 335 -13.81 -8.93 -4.66
C GLN A 335 -14.57 -8.20 -3.54
N ASP A 336 -14.28 -8.53 -2.28
CA ASP A 336 -14.88 -7.86 -1.12
C ASP A 336 -14.45 -6.38 -1.05
N ILE A 337 -13.17 -6.09 -1.29
CA ILE A 337 -12.64 -4.72 -1.35
C ILE A 337 -13.27 -3.97 -2.53
N ASP A 338 -13.33 -4.58 -3.71
CA ASP A 338 -13.89 -3.95 -4.91
C ASP A 338 -15.37 -3.59 -4.70
N SER A 339 -16.16 -4.53 -4.17
CA SER A 339 -17.58 -4.31 -3.88
C SER A 339 -17.75 -3.19 -2.86
N TYR A 340 -16.92 -3.16 -1.81
CA TYR A 340 -16.97 -2.10 -0.82
C TYR A 340 -16.66 -0.71 -1.41
N LEU A 341 -15.60 -0.60 -2.21
CA LEU A 341 -15.25 0.68 -2.85
C LEU A 341 -16.36 1.18 -3.75
N ILE A 342 -16.97 0.30 -4.54
CA ILE A 342 -18.06 0.65 -5.45
C ILE A 342 -19.32 1.05 -4.67
N ASP A 343 -19.73 0.22 -3.71
CA ASP A 343 -21.02 0.37 -3.04
C ASP A 343 -21.02 1.42 -1.91
N LYS A 344 -19.86 1.64 -1.28
CA LYS A 344 -19.73 2.49 -0.07
C LYS A 344 -18.85 3.70 -0.26
N CYS A 345 -17.81 3.62 -1.09
CA CYS A 345 -16.89 4.74 -1.32
C CYS A 345 -17.20 5.56 -2.59
N ASN A 346 -18.34 5.30 -3.24
CA ASN A 346 -18.74 5.94 -4.51
C ASN A 346 -17.66 5.82 -5.60
N ALA A 347 -16.97 4.69 -5.64
CA ALA A 347 -15.89 4.45 -6.59
C ALA A 347 -16.43 3.81 -7.88
N ARG A 348 -15.84 4.17 -9.01
CA ARG A 348 -16.02 3.49 -10.29
C ARG A 348 -14.72 2.88 -10.75
N LYS A 349 -14.70 1.56 -10.93
CA LYS A 349 -13.55 0.84 -11.50
C LYS A 349 -13.34 1.31 -12.95
N LEU A 350 -12.15 1.81 -13.25
CA LEU A 350 -11.73 2.26 -14.58
C LEU A 350 -10.90 1.21 -15.31
N TYR A 351 -10.00 0.56 -14.57
CA TYR A 351 -9.03 -0.35 -15.14
C TYR A 351 -8.72 -1.48 -14.16
N GLU A 352 -8.42 -2.65 -14.72
CA GLU A 352 -7.89 -3.80 -14.02
C GLU A 352 -6.82 -4.45 -14.91
N SER A 353 -5.63 -4.68 -14.38
CA SER A 353 -4.56 -5.35 -15.13
C SER A 353 -4.79 -6.85 -15.20
N GLU A 354 -4.14 -7.51 -16.16
CA GLU A 354 -3.92 -8.94 -16.04
C GLU A 354 -3.08 -9.25 -14.80
N ALA A 355 -3.22 -10.47 -14.28
CA ALA A 355 -2.41 -10.94 -13.17
C ALA A 355 -0.98 -11.23 -13.67
N ASN A 356 0.04 -10.75 -12.95
CA ASN A 356 1.42 -11.17 -13.20
C ASN A 356 1.69 -12.59 -12.66
N GLU A 357 2.92 -13.08 -12.83
CA GLU A 357 3.36 -14.42 -12.40
C GLU A 357 3.15 -14.69 -10.90
N TRP A 358 3.04 -13.64 -10.08
CA TRP A 358 2.77 -13.77 -8.64
C TRP A 358 1.28 -13.76 -8.28
N GLY A 359 0.42 -13.55 -9.28
CA GLY A 359 -1.01 -13.36 -9.13
C GLY A 359 -1.39 -11.96 -8.65
N ARG A 360 -0.52 -10.96 -8.84
CA ARG A 360 -0.82 -9.56 -8.49
C ARG A 360 -1.56 -8.87 -9.62
N VAL A 361 -2.59 -8.13 -9.25
CA VAL A 361 -3.44 -7.34 -10.14
C VAL A 361 -3.44 -5.90 -9.64
N ILE A 362 -3.31 -4.95 -10.56
CA ILE A 362 -3.48 -3.52 -10.28
C ILE A 362 -4.87 -3.11 -10.73
N THR A 363 -5.60 -2.43 -9.85
CA THR A 363 -6.92 -1.91 -10.14
C THR A 363 -6.94 -0.39 -9.95
N VAL A 364 -7.61 0.33 -10.85
CA VAL A 364 -7.74 1.78 -10.82
C VAL A 364 -9.20 2.15 -10.65
N TYR A 365 -9.45 3.05 -9.71
CA TYR A 365 -10.76 3.57 -9.38
C TYR A 365 -10.80 5.09 -9.57
N LYS A 366 -11.92 5.60 -10.07
CA LYS A 366 -12.29 7.02 -9.98
C LYS A 366 -13.26 7.18 -8.81
N ILE A 367 -12.97 8.08 -7.88
CA ILE A 367 -13.89 8.43 -6.79
C ILE A 367 -14.83 9.52 -7.32
N ILE A 368 -16.15 9.27 -7.25
CA ILE A 368 -17.20 10.13 -7.83
C ILE A 368 -17.72 11.12 -6.80
#